data_AF-A0A924L5H2-F1
#
_entry.id   AF-A0A924L5H2-F1
#
_cell.length_a   1.000
_cell.length_b   1.000
_cell.length_c   1.000
_cell.angle_alpha   90.00
_cell.angle_beta   90.00
_cell.angle_gamma   90.00
#
_symmetry.space_group_name_H-M   'P 1'
#
loop_
_entity.id
_entity.type
_entity.pdbx_description
1 polymer ?
#
loop_
_entity_poly.entity_id
_entity_poly.type
_entity_poly.pdbx_seq_one_letter_code
_entity_poly.pdbx_strand_id
1 'polypeptide(L)'
;MRHVLALAATAVLLLPLTLTAGCGSDDATPAPGPRPAPTEPGPSIDATLLDYTNDGDGLTLRTASDVVGLVGAPRDFTMFITAELARQQATKDDACPEKPEIQVDRVDVGGWAAGGVLVPQCGGNAVLWARVDGTWQEVFGGQTLPDCTTLKKYQFPTGVVQGTCADGEKQVPYRAKAASSP
;
A
#
# COMPACT_ATOMS: atom_id res chain seq x y z
N MET A 1 -26.48 -17.69 31.63
CA MET A 1 -25.91 -16.35 31.37
C MET A 1 -26.83 -15.65 30.39
N ARG A 2 -27.28 -14.44 30.73
CA ARG A 2 -28.41 -13.75 30.09
C ARG A 2 -27.96 -13.05 28.80
N HIS A 3 -28.65 -13.33 27.70
CA HIS A 3 -28.56 -12.57 26.45
C HIS A 3 -29.21 -11.20 26.63
N VAL A 4 -28.50 -10.13 26.28
CA VAL A 4 -29.06 -8.78 26.14
C VAL A 4 -28.86 -8.37 24.69
N LEU A 5 -29.94 -8.43 23.90
CA LEU A 5 -30.06 -7.79 22.59
C LEU A 5 -30.18 -6.28 22.82
N ALA A 6 -29.28 -5.48 22.25
CA ALA A 6 -29.45 -4.05 22.13
C ALA A 6 -29.75 -3.71 20.66
N LEU A 7 -31.01 -3.35 20.40
CA LEU A 7 -31.44 -2.70 19.17
C LEU A 7 -30.97 -1.24 19.20
N ALA A 8 -30.06 -0.85 18.32
CA ALA A 8 -29.72 0.55 18.08
C ALA A 8 -30.48 1.05 16.84
N ALA A 9 -31.27 2.11 17.05
CA ALA A 9 -32.13 2.73 16.07
C ALA A 9 -31.32 3.54 15.04
N THR A 10 -31.57 3.28 13.75
CA THR A 10 -31.01 4.01 12.62
C THR A 10 -31.72 5.36 12.47
N ALA A 11 -31.00 6.46 12.72
CA ALA A 11 -31.46 7.80 12.38
C ALA A 11 -31.08 8.12 10.92
N VAL A 12 -32.07 8.18 10.03
CA VAL A 12 -31.90 8.60 8.64
C VAL A 12 -31.94 10.13 8.60
N LEU A 13 -30.78 10.77 8.41
CA LEU A 13 -30.70 12.20 8.12
C LEU A 13 -30.95 12.42 6.62
N LEU A 14 -32.11 12.98 6.29
CA LEU A 14 -32.45 13.50 4.96
C LEU A 14 -31.72 14.83 4.75
N LEU A 15 -30.73 14.85 3.85
CA LEU A 15 -30.10 16.08 3.35
C LEU A 15 -30.88 16.59 2.12
N PRO A 16 -31.21 17.89 2.05
CA PRO A 16 -31.86 18.48 0.88
C PRO A 16 -30.86 18.64 -0.27
N LEU A 17 -31.17 18.04 -1.43
CA LEU A 17 -30.55 18.38 -2.71
C LEU A 17 -31.02 19.78 -3.13
N THR A 18 -30.10 20.73 -3.19
CA THR A 18 -30.31 22.00 -3.89
C THR A 18 -29.75 21.89 -5.30
N LEU A 19 -30.64 21.79 -6.29
CA LEU A 19 -30.29 21.95 -7.71
C LEU A 19 -30.15 23.45 -8.01
N THR A 20 -28.94 23.92 -8.26
CA THR A 20 -28.71 25.20 -8.93
C THR A 20 -28.56 24.96 -10.43
N ALA A 21 -29.62 25.30 -11.18
CA ALA A 21 -29.58 25.43 -12.63
C ALA A 21 -28.92 26.78 -12.99
N GLY A 22 -27.72 26.73 -13.55
CA GLY A 22 -27.04 27.88 -14.15
C GLY A 22 -26.94 27.68 -15.65
N CYS A 23 -27.81 28.36 -16.42
CA CYS A 23 -27.63 28.56 -17.85
C CYS A 23 -26.64 29.72 -18.05
N GLY A 24 -25.52 29.44 -18.72
CA GLY A 24 -24.56 30.44 -19.15
C GLY A 24 -23.77 29.90 -20.33
N SER A 25 -24.19 30.29 -21.53
CA SER A 25 -23.50 30.03 -22.79
C SER A 25 -22.52 31.17 -23.05
N ASP A 26 -21.22 30.87 -23.03
CA ASP A 26 -20.21 31.68 -23.69
C ASP A 26 -19.24 30.73 -24.40
N ASP A 27 -19.45 30.61 -25.71
CA ASP A 27 -18.59 29.95 -26.69
C ASP A 27 -17.30 30.78 -26.83
N ALA A 28 -16.23 30.35 -26.16
CA ALA A 28 -14.87 30.77 -26.47
C ALA A 28 -14.05 29.52 -26.76
N THR A 29 -13.85 29.22 -28.05
CA THR A 29 -12.92 28.19 -28.52
C THR A 29 -11.52 28.46 -27.95
N PRO A 30 -10.99 27.63 -27.05
CA PRO A 30 -9.63 27.78 -26.57
C PRO A 30 -8.68 27.45 -27.72
N ALA A 31 -7.69 28.31 -27.96
CA ALA A 31 -6.56 27.95 -28.79
C ALA A 31 -5.93 26.64 -28.23
N PRO A 32 -5.45 25.71 -29.08
CA PRO A 32 -4.76 24.52 -28.60
C PRO A 32 -3.56 24.96 -27.77
N GLY A 33 -3.64 24.79 -26.45
CA GLY A 33 -2.49 24.95 -25.57
C GLY A 33 -1.39 23.99 -26.02
N PRO A 34 -0.11 24.33 -25.80
CA PRO A 34 0.99 23.43 -26.12
C PRO A 34 0.71 22.06 -25.53
N ARG A 35 0.62 21.05 -26.41
CA ARG A 35 0.45 19.65 -26.04
C ARG A 35 1.55 19.34 -25.01
N PRO A 36 1.24 18.87 -23.79
CA PRO A 36 2.28 18.43 -22.87
C PRO A 36 3.14 17.42 -23.63
N ALA A 37 4.44 17.69 -23.69
CA ALA A 37 5.39 16.75 -24.26
C ALA A 37 5.17 15.39 -23.57
N PRO A 38 5.24 14.27 -24.30
CA PRO A 38 5.29 12.96 -23.66
C PRO A 38 6.39 13.05 -22.59
N THR A 39 6.02 12.86 -21.33
CA THR A 39 6.99 12.66 -20.26
C THR A 39 7.85 11.50 -20.73
N GLU A 40 9.11 11.79 -21.07
CA GLU A 40 10.09 10.76 -21.39
C GLU A 40 9.98 9.68 -20.31
N PRO A 41 9.93 8.39 -20.69
CA PRO A 41 10.16 7.33 -19.72
C PRO A 41 11.48 7.67 -19.02
N GLY A 42 11.39 8.05 -17.75
CA GLY A 42 12.57 8.29 -16.94
C GLY A 42 13.50 7.07 -17.04
N PRO A 43 14.82 7.27 -16.87
CA PRO A 43 15.80 6.19 -17.02
C PRO A 43 15.30 4.92 -16.35
N SER A 44 15.33 3.81 -17.09
CA SER A 44 15.05 2.47 -16.56
C SER A 44 16.03 2.23 -15.43
N ILE A 45 15.63 2.57 -14.20
CA ILE A 45 16.41 2.33 -13.00
C ILE A 45 16.43 0.81 -12.88
N ASP A 46 17.60 0.19 -13.08
CA ASP A 46 17.80 -1.17 -12.60
C ASP A 46 17.48 -1.15 -11.10
N ALA A 47 16.28 -1.62 -10.78
CA ALA A 47 15.66 -1.33 -9.52
C ALA A 47 16.46 -2.05 -8.43
N THR A 48 17.08 -1.27 -7.55
CA THR A 48 17.90 -1.79 -6.46
C THR A 48 16.97 -2.37 -5.39
N LEU A 49 17.04 -3.69 -5.21
CA LEU A 49 16.36 -4.39 -4.13
C LEU A 49 17.17 -4.27 -2.85
N LEU A 50 16.57 -3.65 -1.83
CA LEU A 50 17.05 -3.61 -0.46
C LEU A 50 16.38 -4.75 0.29
N ASP A 51 17.17 -5.64 0.88
CA ASP A 51 16.67 -6.78 1.63
C ASP A 51 17.12 -6.68 3.10
N TYR A 52 16.15 -6.41 3.98
CA TYR A 52 16.33 -6.27 5.42
C TYR A 52 16.20 -7.61 6.16
N THR A 53 15.91 -8.71 5.44
CA THR A 53 15.80 -10.06 6.01
C THR A 53 17.14 -10.79 6.13
N ASN A 54 18.23 -10.21 5.61
CA ASN A 54 19.55 -10.84 5.68
C ASN A 54 20.04 -11.04 7.13
N ASP A 55 19.60 -10.20 8.06
CA ASP A 55 19.97 -10.25 9.47
C ASP A 55 18.85 -10.80 10.39
N GLY A 56 17.76 -11.35 9.81
CA GLY A 56 16.64 -11.90 10.58
C GLY A 56 15.29 -11.81 9.85
N ASP A 57 14.22 -11.54 10.59
CA ASP A 57 12.87 -11.54 10.04
C ASP A 57 12.53 -10.23 9.28
N GLY A 58 13.48 -9.32 9.05
CA GLY A 58 13.22 -7.97 8.51
C GLY A 58 13.42 -6.89 9.57
N LEU A 59 13.15 -5.62 9.19
CA LEU A 59 13.24 -4.49 10.12
C LEU A 59 11.88 -4.21 10.75
N THR A 60 11.76 -4.36 12.07
CA THR A 60 10.57 -3.99 12.83
C THR A 60 10.59 -2.52 13.24
N LEU A 61 9.52 -1.80 12.89
CA LEU A 61 9.23 -0.43 13.23
C LEU A 61 8.17 -0.40 14.34
N ARG A 62 8.58 -0.04 15.54
CA ARG A 62 7.71 0.13 16.72
C ARG A 62 7.44 1.60 17.01
N THR A 63 8.37 2.45 16.60
CA THR A 63 8.34 3.91 16.74
C THR A 63 8.81 4.58 15.46
N ALA A 64 8.50 5.86 15.30
CA ALA A 64 9.00 6.66 14.18
C ALA A 64 10.54 6.72 14.12
N SER A 65 11.23 6.59 15.26
CA SER A 65 12.70 6.59 15.31
C SER A 65 13.32 5.36 14.67
N ASP A 66 12.61 4.23 14.61
CA ASP A 66 13.16 2.97 14.07
C ASP A 66 13.37 3.03 12.55
N VAL A 67 12.72 3.99 11.89
CA VAL A 67 12.82 4.24 10.44
C VAL A 67 14.24 4.60 10.01
N VAL A 68 15.10 5.05 10.94
CA VAL A 68 16.53 5.24 10.65
C VAL A 68 17.24 3.94 10.26
N GLY A 69 16.67 2.79 10.61
CA GLY A 69 17.15 1.47 10.20
C GLY A 69 16.86 1.12 8.74
N LEU A 70 15.96 1.84 8.05
CA LEU A 70 15.67 1.65 6.62
C LEU A 70 16.76 2.30 5.73
N VAL A 71 18.00 1.89 5.96
CA VAL A 71 19.18 2.42 5.26
C VAL A 71 19.07 2.16 3.76
N GLY A 72 19.13 3.24 2.97
CA GLY A 72 19.04 3.18 1.51
C GLY A 72 17.62 3.28 0.95
N ALA A 73 16.58 3.14 1.79
CA ALA A 73 15.20 3.27 1.31
C ALA A 73 14.90 4.69 0.78
N PRO A 74 14.02 4.82 -0.23
CA PRO A 74 13.59 6.13 -0.72
C PRO A 74 12.97 6.99 0.40
N ARG A 75 13.30 8.29 0.41
CA ARG A 75 12.81 9.22 1.45
C ARG A 75 11.28 9.30 1.52
N ASP A 76 10.60 9.20 0.40
CA ASP A 76 9.14 9.22 0.36
C ASP A 76 8.53 7.91 0.88
N PHE A 77 9.20 6.77 0.70
CA PHE A 77 8.82 5.51 1.34
C PHE A 77 8.96 5.60 2.86
N THR A 78 10.08 6.13 3.37
CA THR A 78 10.28 6.28 4.82
C THR A 78 9.26 7.25 5.43
N MET A 79 8.90 8.33 4.74
CA MET A 79 7.80 9.20 5.15
C MET A 79 6.44 8.48 5.16
N PHE A 80 6.13 7.73 4.11
CA PHE A 80 4.91 6.95 4.01
C PHE A 80 4.79 5.93 5.14
N ILE A 81 5.82 5.11 5.37
CA ILE A 81 5.75 4.03 6.37
C ILE A 81 5.71 4.58 7.80
N THR A 82 6.32 5.75 8.04
CA THR A 82 6.19 6.46 9.33
C THR A 82 4.74 6.89 9.57
N ALA A 83 4.09 7.46 8.56
CA ALA A 83 2.69 7.86 8.65
C ALA A 83 1.76 6.65 8.81
N GLU A 84 2.04 5.56 8.11
CA GLU A 84 1.30 4.31 8.20
C GLU A 84 1.42 3.68 9.60
N LEU A 85 2.63 3.65 10.18
CA LEU A 85 2.82 3.21 11.56
C LEU A 85 1.98 4.04 12.53
N ALA A 86 2.02 5.37 12.42
CA ALA A 86 1.22 6.25 13.26
C ALA A 86 -0.29 6.01 13.10
N ARG A 87 -0.76 5.77 11.87
CA ARG A 87 -2.17 5.47 11.57
C ARG A 87 -2.60 4.14 12.22
N GLN A 88 -1.80 3.09 12.07
CA GLN A 88 -2.08 1.78 12.67
C GLN A 88 -2.13 1.89 14.21
N GLN A 89 -1.15 2.57 14.82
CA GLN A 89 -1.07 2.75 16.28
C GLN A 89 -2.13 3.66 16.88
N ALA A 90 -2.78 4.51 16.07
CA ALA A 90 -3.92 5.32 16.51
C ALA A 90 -5.22 4.49 16.62
N THR A 91 -5.27 3.30 16.03
CA THR A 91 -6.43 2.42 16.10
C THR A 91 -6.44 1.69 17.44
N LYS A 92 -7.53 1.82 18.20
CA LYS A 92 -7.70 1.12 19.48
C LYS A 92 -8.49 -0.16 19.26
N ASP A 93 -7.94 -1.29 19.71
CA ASP A 93 -8.63 -2.56 19.81
C ASP A 93 -8.54 -3.05 21.27
N ASP A 94 -9.69 -3.19 21.93
CA ASP A 94 -9.72 -3.62 23.34
C ASP A 94 -9.36 -5.12 23.51
N ALA A 95 -9.49 -5.93 22.46
CA ALA A 95 -9.04 -7.33 22.46
C ALA A 95 -7.53 -7.44 22.22
N CYS A 96 -6.93 -6.42 21.57
CA CYS A 96 -5.53 -6.36 21.22
C CYS A 96 -4.90 -5.06 21.75
N PRO A 97 -4.60 -5.01 23.06
CA PRO A 97 -4.24 -3.77 23.74
C PRO A 97 -2.84 -3.26 23.38
N GLU A 98 -1.95 -4.13 22.88
CA GLU A 98 -0.63 -3.69 22.42
C GLU A 98 -0.73 -2.96 21.09
N LYS A 99 0.24 -2.08 20.86
CA LYS A 99 0.28 -1.29 19.64
C LYS A 99 0.71 -2.13 18.45
N PRO A 100 0.09 -1.95 17.27
CA PRO A 100 0.62 -2.48 16.02
C PRO A 100 2.06 -2.01 15.76
N GLU A 101 2.84 -2.92 15.19
CA GLU A 101 4.19 -2.74 14.69
C GLU A 101 4.18 -3.01 13.18
N ILE A 102 5.04 -2.33 12.45
CA ILE A 102 5.22 -2.58 11.01
C ILE A 102 6.55 -3.27 10.82
N GLN A 103 6.55 -4.39 10.11
CA GLN A 103 7.76 -5.08 9.66
C GLN A 103 8.00 -4.74 8.20
N VAL A 104 9.22 -4.37 7.84
CA VAL A 104 9.64 -4.13 6.46
C VAL A 104 10.69 -5.17 6.10
N ASP A 105 10.37 -6.02 5.13
CA ASP A 105 11.25 -7.12 4.71
C ASP A 105 12.13 -6.65 3.56
N ARG A 106 11.50 -6.08 2.53
CA ARG A 106 12.16 -5.71 1.27
C ARG A 106 11.61 -4.43 0.71
N VAL A 107 12.50 -3.62 0.14
CA VAL A 107 12.15 -2.40 -0.58
C VAL A 107 12.89 -2.40 -1.90
N ASP A 108 12.13 -2.40 -2.98
CA ASP A 108 12.63 -2.10 -4.30
C ASP A 108 12.48 -0.59 -4.55
N VAL A 109 13.60 0.10 -4.79
CA VAL A 109 13.65 1.57 -4.96
C VAL A 109 12.83 2.06 -6.16
N GLY A 110 12.43 1.16 -7.08
CA GLY A 110 11.54 1.44 -8.20
C GLY A 110 10.09 1.69 -7.79
N GLY A 111 9.71 1.39 -6.54
CA GLY A 111 8.39 1.70 -6.01
C GLY A 111 7.59 0.50 -5.52
N TRP A 112 8.26 -0.55 -5.01
CA TRP A 112 7.59 -1.71 -4.42
C TRP A 112 8.21 -2.06 -3.07
N ALA A 113 7.41 -2.53 -2.14
CA ALA A 113 7.89 -3.03 -0.86
C ALA A 113 7.02 -4.18 -0.35
N ALA A 114 7.61 -5.02 0.49
CA ALA A 114 6.94 -6.13 1.16
C ALA A 114 7.28 -6.14 2.65
N GLY A 115 6.34 -6.61 3.45
CA GLY A 115 6.49 -6.73 4.89
C GLY A 115 5.20 -7.20 5.55
N GLY A 116 4.94 -6.70 6.76
CA GLY A 116 3.74 -7.05 7.50
C GLY A 116 3.35 -6.01 8.53
N VAL A 117 2.12 -6.13 9.02
CA VAL A 117 1.64 -5.44 10.22
C VAL A 117 1.40 -6.53 11.26
N LEU A 118 2.01 -6.35 12.43
CA LEU A 118 1.92 -7.28 13.55
C LEU A 118 1.35 -6.53 14.75
N VAL A 119 0.33 -7.09 15.39
CA VAL A 119 -0.01 -6.70 16.75
C VAL A 119 0.57 -7.78 17.65
N PRO A 120 1.47 -7.44 18.61
CA PRO A 120 1.93 -8.41 19.60
C PRO A 120 0.74 -9.17 20.19
N GLN A 121 0.91 -10.43 20.60
CA GLN A 121 -0.12 -11.37 21.10
C GLN A 121 -1.36 -11.64 20.23
N CYS A 122 -1.63 -10.86 19.19
CA CYS A 122 -2.82 -10.93 18.35
C CYS A 122 -2.53 -11.42 16.93
N GLY A 123 -1.25 -11.55 16.58
CA GLY A 123 -0.82 -11.97 15.26
C GLY A 123 -0.77 -10.78 14.29
N GLY A 124 -0.71 -11.08 13.00
CA GLY A 124 -0.49 -10.07 11.99
C GLY A 124 -0.90 -10.52 10.61
N ASN A 125 -0.65 -9.67 9.63
CA ASN A 125 -0.89 -9.95 8.23
C ASN A 125 0.32 -9.51 7.39
N ALA A 126 0.54 -10.20 6.28
CA ALA A 126 1.45 -9.75 5.26
C ALA A 126 0.85 -8.51 4.58
N VAL A 127 1.72 -7.60 4.16
CA VAL A 127 1.37 -6.36 3.49
C VAL A 127 2.31 -6.14 2.31
N LEU A 128 1.74 -5.71 1.18
CA LEU A 128 2.51 -5.21 0.05
C LEU A 128 2.18 -3.74 -0.19
N TRP A 129 3.22 -2.96 -0.43
CA TRP A 129 3.12 -1.56 -0.79
C TRP A 129 3.65 -1.34 -2.19
N ALA A 130 2.98 -0.48 -2.95
CA ALA A 130 3.43 -0.07 -4.27
C ALA A 130 3.21 1.42 -4.48
N ARG A 131 4.01 2.02 -5.36
CA ARG A 131 3.73 3.35 -5.90
C ARG A 131 2.61 3.27 -6.93
N VAL A 132 1.51 3.96 -6.64
CA VAL A 132 0.36 4.15 -7.52
C VAL A 132 0.21 5.66 -7.74
N ASP A 133 0.24 6.08 -9.00
CA ASP A 133 0.17 7.50 -9.40
C ASP A 133 1.20 8.38 -8.66
N GLY A 134 2.41 7.85 -8.48
CA GLY A 134 3.52 8.54 -7.81
C GLY A 134 3.46 8.56 -6.29
N THR A 135 2.48 7.90 -5.67
CA THR A 135 2.30 7.85 -4.20
C THR A 135 2.34 6.43 -3.69
N TRP A 136 2.96 6.21 -2.53
CA TRP A 136 2.96 4.90 -1.87
C TRP A 136 1.59 4.57 -1.30
N GLN A 137 1.13 3.35 -1.53
CA GLN A 137 -0.14 2.82 -1.03
C GLN A 137 0.03 1.36 -0.63
N GLU A 138 -0.73 0.94 0.38
CA GLU A 138 -0.98 -0.48 0.61
C GLU A 138 -1.87 -1.01 -0.52
N VAL A 139 -1.39 -2.04 -1.22
CA VAL A 139 -2.09 -2.63 -2.37
C VAL A 139 -2.50 -4.08 -2.14
N PHE A 140 -2.04 -4.67 -1.04
CA PHE A 140 -2.45 -5.96 -0.52
C PHE A 140 -2.23 -6.00 1.00
N GLY A 141 -3.21 -6.55 1.71
CA GLY A 141 -3.11 -6.87 3.14
C GLY A 141 -3.86 -8.16 3.41
N GLY A 142 -3.20 -9.16 4.00
CA GLY A 142 -3.85 -10.45 4.27
C GLY A 142 -2.96 -11.50 4.92
N GLN A 143 -3.57 -12.56 5.43
CA GLN A 143 -2.88 -13.71 6.03
C GLN A 143 -2.53 -14.81 5.01
N THR A 144 -3.01 -14.68 3.78
CA THR A 144 -2.76 -15.63 2.69
C THR A 144 -1.71 -15.09 1.73
N LEU A 145 -1.26 -15.92 0.80
CA LEU A 145 -0.46 -15.45 -0.32
C LEU A 145 -1.24 -14.40 -1.14
N PRO A 146 -0.55 -13.36 -1.66
CA PRO A 146 -1.15 -12.45 -2.61
C PRO A 146 -1.52 -13.20 -3.89
N ASP A 147 -2.67 -12.85 -4.46
CA ASP A 147 -3.11 -13.47 -5.70
C ASP A 147 -2.25 -12.99 -6.89
N CYS A 148 -2.08 -13.87 -7.87
CA CYS A 148 -1.25 -13.58 -9.04
C CYS A 148 -1.79 -12.40 -9.87
N THR A 149 -3.09 -12.09 -9.79
CA THR A 149 -3.70 -10.98 -10.51
C THR A 149 -3.27 -9.65 -9.88
N THR A 150 -3.30 -9.55 -8.55
CA THR A 150 -2.80 -8.40 -7.78
C THR A 150 -1.32 -8.17 -8.07
N LEU A 151 -0.48 -9.20 -7.99
CA LEU A 151 0.96 -9.05 -8.27
C LEU A 151 1.23 -8.60 -9.71
N LYS A 152 0.45 -9.07 -10.69
CA LYS A 152 0.57 -8.63 -12.10
C LYS A 152 0.05 -7.22 -12.30
N LYS A 153 -1.07 -6.85 -11.67
CA LYS A 153 -1.70 -5.53 -11.77
C LYS A 153 -0.73 -4.44 -11.35
N TYR A 154 -0.04 -4.65 -10.22
CA TYR A 154 0.93 -3.69 -9.69
C TYR A 154 2.36 -3.97 -10.16
N GLN A 155 2.58 -4.96 -11.03
CA GLN A 155 3.88 -5.27 -11.63
C GLN A 155 5.00 -5.53 -10.59
N PHE A 156 4.69 -6.21 -9.49
CA PHE A 156 5.67 -6.49 -8.44
C PHE A 156 6.90 -7.23 -8.99
N PRO A 157 8.12 -6.81 -8.64
CA PRO A 157 9.32 -7.59 -8.93
C PRO A 157 9.29 -8.93 -8.20
N THR A 158 9.72 -10.00 -8.87
CA THR A 158 9.81 -11.36 -8.28
C THR A 158 10.64 -11.36 -6.99
N GLY A 159 11.70 -10.53 -6.93
CA GLY A 159 12.56 -10.39 -5.76
C GLY A 159 11.85 -9.80 -4.53
N VAL A 160 10.82 -8.96 -4.71
CA VAL A 160 10.05 -8.39 -3.59
C VAL A 160 9.10 -9.43 -3.00
N VAL A 161 8.45 -10.23 -3.85
CA VAL A 161 7.34 -11.15 -3.45
C VAL A 161 7.74 -12.63 -3.35
N GLN A 162 9.04 -12.93 -3.28
CA GLN A 162 9.58 -14.29 -3.10
C GLN A 162 9.13 -15.32 -4.17
N GLY A 163 8.71 -14.86 -5.34
CA GLY A 163 8.53 -15.69 -6.54
C GLY A 163 7.38 -16.69 -6.55
N THR A 164 6.40 -16.58 -5.65
CA THR A 164 5.14 -17.35 -5.75
C THR A 164 3.91 -16.49 -5.49
N CYS A 165 2.74 -16.94 -5.95
CA CYS A 165 1.45 -16.27 -5.76
C CYS A 165 0.30 -17.27 -5.74
N ALA A 166 -0.87 -16.82 -5.30
CA ALA A 166 -2.10 -17.62 -5.32
C ALA A 166 -2.83 -17.53 -6.66
N ASP A 167 -3.24 -18.68 -7.21
CA ASP A 167 -4.15 -18.82 -8.34
C ASP A 167 -5.32 -19.72 -7.89
N GLY A 168 -6.39 -19.08 -7.41
CA GLY A 168 -7.43 -19.74 -6.64
C GLY A 168 -6.86 -20.33 -5.35
N GLU A 169 -7.05 -21.62 -5.12
CA GLU A 169 -6.54 -22.35 -3.94
C GLU A 169 -5.11 -22.87 -4.13
N LYS A 170 -4.48 -22.65 -5.30
CA LYS A 170 -3.15 -23.18 -5.62
C LYS A 170 -2.08 -22.11 -5.44
N GLN A 171 -0.98 -22.47 -4.80
CA GLN A 171 0.26 -21.71 -4.90
C GLN A 171 0.97 -22.07 -6.20
N VAL A 172 1.28 -21.06 -7.01
CA VAL A 172 1.98 -21.23 -8.29
C VAL A 172 3.21 -20.32 -8.36
N PRO A 173 4.22 -20.65 -9.19
CA PRO A 173 5.34 -19.76 -9.42
C PRO A 173 4.88 -18.41 -9.98
N TYR A 174 5.32 -17.32 -9.35
CA TYR A 174 5.15 -15.98 -9.86
C TYR A 174 6.36 -15.61 -10.71
N ARG A 175 6.07 -15.12 -11.92
CA ARG A 175 7.08 -14.51 -12.78
C ARG A 175 6.60 -13.10 -13.08
N ALA A 176 7.33 -12.12 -12.57
CA ALA A 176 7.15 -10.75 -12.99
C ALA A 176 7.26 -10.70 -14.52
N LYS A 177 6.39 -9.91 -15.15
CA LYS A 177 6.56 -9.60 -16.56
C LYS A 177 7.91 -8.90 -16.67
N ALA A 178 8.79 -9.38 -17.55
CA ALA A 178 10.04 -8.68 -17.82
C ALA A 178 9.70 -7.21 -18.08
N ALA A 179 10.36 -6.29 -17.38
CA ALA A 179 10.23 -4.87 -17.65
C ALA A 179 10.44 -4.73 -19.16
N SER A 180 9.37 -4.34 -19.86
CA SER A 180 9.48 -4.09 -21.28
C SER A 180 10.28 -2.80 -21.32
N SER A 181 11.57 -2.88 -21.68
CA SER A 181 12.34 -1.67 -21.98
C SER A 181 11.48 -0.82 -22.91
N PRO A 182 11.13 0.41 -22.51
CA PRO A 182 10.38 1.31 -23.37
C PRO A 182 11.15 1.61 -24.66
#